data_AF-A0A345H497-F1
#
_entry.id   AF-A0A345H497-F1
#
_cell.length_a   1.000
_cell.length_b   1.000
_cell.length_c   1.000
_cell.angle_alpha   90.00
_cell.angle_beta   90.00
_cell.angle_gamma   90.00
#
_symmetry.space_group_name_H-M   'P 1'
#
loop_
_entity.id
_entity.type
_entity.pdbx_description
1 polymer ?
#
loop_
_entity_poly.entity_id
_entity_poly.type
_entity_poly.pdbx_seq_one_letter_code
_entity_poly.pdbx_strand_id
1 'polypeptide(L)'
;MNIINALYGSQYSELKNKSYDVNKGRFYGNLLLTAIIIIYLFIAVIILNFISEDILDDLLKPLRRMFGRSMGKAASQIVAIPLIVVIYLIVMLLFGSKKRYEKSYQIYDKASKEEKDSAMGKLIGIFLIGFLSLVILGITSLFL
;
A
#
# COMPACT_ATOMS: atom_id res chain seq x y z
N MET A 1 -4.88 16.21 11.77
CA MET A 1 -4.55 15.86 10.35
C MET A 1 -4.92 14.41 9.98
N ASN A 2 -4.87 13.98 8.70
CA ASN A 2 -5.07 12.57 8.31
C ASN A 2 -3.77 11.77 8.12
N ILE A 3 -3.86 10.44 7.99
CA ILE A 3 -2.69 9.54 7.87
C ILE A 3 -1.79 9.84 6.66
N ILE A 4 -2.37 10.31 5.56
CA ILE A 4 -1.62 10.65 4.33
C ILE A 4 -0.78 11.91 4.57
N ASN A 5 -1.36 12.90 5.25
CA ASN A 5 -0.64 14.10 5.64
C ASN A 5 0.49 13.80 6.62
N ALA A 6 0.25 12.87 7.56
CA ALA A 6 1.29 12.40 8.47
C ALA A 6 2.41 11.67 7.73
N LEU A 7 2.06 10.73 6.84
CA LEU A 7 3.02 9.96 6.03
C LEU A 7 3.91 10.88 5.18
N TYR A 8 3.31 11.74 4.37
CA TYR A 8 4.09 12.59 3.46
C TYR A 8 4.74 13.77 4.16
N GLY A 9 4.05 14.36 5.13
CA GLY A 9 4.54 15.52 5.86
C GLY A 9 5.72 15.20 6.77
N SER A 10 5.75 14.03 7.42
CA SER A 10 6.90 13.60 8.22
C SER A 10 8.13 13.37 7.35
N GLN A 11 7.97 12.66 6.22
CA GLN A 11 9.05 12.40 5.26
C GLN A 11 9.63 13.70 4.69
N TYR A 12 8.74 14.65 4.33
CA TYR A 12 9.18 15.96 3.85
C TYR A 12 9.96 16.71 4.92
N SER A 13 9.38 16.83 6.13
CA SER A 13 9.96 17.58 7.24
C SER A 13 11.34 17.03 7.62
N GLU A 14 11.48 15.71 7.73
CA GLU A 14 12.73 15.06 8.07
C GLU A 14 13.83 15.32 7.03
N LEU A 15 13.52 15.15 5.73
CA LEU A 15 14.49 15.39 4.67
C LEU A 15 14.85 16.87 4.54
N LYS A 16 13.87 17.76 4.69
CA LYS A 16 14.09 19.22 4.68
C LYS A 16 15.03 19.62 5.82
N ASN A 17 14.79 19.14 7.03
CA ASN A 17 15.61 19.46 8.21
C ASN A 17 17.04 18.92 8.09
N LYS A 18 17.23 17.80 7.37
CA LYS A 18 18.53 17.21 7.07
C LYS A 18 19.20 17.80 5.82
N SER A 19 18.61 18.82 5.18
CA SER A 19 19.08 19.41 3.92
C SER A 19 19.26 18.39 2.78
N TYR A 20 18.45 17.34 2.78
CA TYR A 20 18.42 16.32 1.74
C TYR A 20 17.36 16.60 0.67
N ASP A 21 17.46 15.88 -0.46
CA ASP A 21 16.49 15.97 -1.55
C ASP A 21 15.10 15.46 -1.11
N VAL A 22 14.19 16.40 -0.89
CA VAL A 22 12.80 16.15 -0.48
C VAL A 22 12.02 15.33 -1.50
N ASN A 23 12.39 15.32 -2.78
CA ASN A 23 11.69 14.53 -3.79
C ASN A 23 11.85 13.02 -3.56
N LYS A 24 12.96 12.60 -2.92
CA LYS A 24 13.15 11.21 -2.53
C LYS A 24 12.12 10.77 -1.48
N GLY A 25 11.77 11.65 -0.55
CA GLY A 25 10.73 11.37 0.46
C GLY A 25 9.35 11.14 -0.14
N ARG A 26 9.03 11.83 -1.24
CA ARG A 26 7.80 11.57 -2.00
C ARG A 26 7.79 10.16 -2.58
N PHE A 27 8.91 9.74 -3.19
CA PHE A 27 9.03 8.41 -3.78
C PHE A 27 8.87 7.30 -2.73
N TYR A 28 9.57 7.40 -1.59
CA TYR A 28 9.46 6.42 -0.50
C TYR A 28 8.08 6.43 0.16
N GLY A 29 7.47 7.61 0.35
CA GLY A 29 6.10 7.71 0.85
C GLY A 29 5.10 7.00 -0.07
N ASN A 30 5.25 7.15 -1.39
CA ASN A 30 4.41 6.44 -2.36
C ASN A 30 4.62 4.93 -2.31
N LEU A 31 5.87 4.48 -2.19
CA LEU A 31 6.18 3.06 -2.05
C LEU A 31 5.56 2.48 -0.77
N LEU A 32 5.67 3.17 0.36
CA LEU A 32 5.10 2.71 1.63
C LEU A 32 3.57 2.63 1.55
N LEU A 33 2.91 3.65 1.01
CA LEU A 33 1.45 3.63 0.82
C LEU A 33 1.02 2.52 -0.16
N THR A 34 1.80 2.30 -1.22
CA THR A 34 1.59 1.19 -2.16
C THR A 34 1.70 -0.16 -1.45
N ALA A 35 2.72 -0.36 -0.62
CA ALA A 35 2.90 -1.58 0.14
C ALA A 35 1.73 -1.84 1.11
N ILE A 36 1.25 -0.80 1.81
CA ILE A 36 0.07 -0.90 2.69
C ILE A 36 -1.15 -1.35 1.87
N ILE A 37 -1.43 -0.72 0.73
CA ILE A 37 -2.56 -1.09 -0.13
C ILE A 37 -2.44 -2.54 -0.60
N ILE A 38 -1.25 -2.96 -1.02
CA ILE A 38 -0.99 -4.33 -1.46
C ILE A 38 -1.25 -5.34 -0.34
N ILE A 39 -0.81 -5.05 0.89
CA ILE A 39 -1.07 -5.91 2.07
C ILE A 39 -2.58 -6.13 2.22
N TYR A 40 -3.37 -5.05 2.23
CA TYR A 40 -4.82 -5.17 2.38
C TYR A 40 -5.51 -5.84 1.19
N LEU A 41 -4.98 -5.66 -0.02
CA LEU A 41 -5.46 -6.36 -1.21
C LEU A 41 -5.24 -7.87 -1.09
N PHE A 42 -4.07 -8.31 -0.60
CA PHE A 42 -3.81 -9.72 -0.35
C PHE A 42 -4.70 -10.30 0.75
N ILE A 43 -4.91 -9.56 1.85
CA ILE A 43 -5.84 -9.97 2.91
C ILE A 43 -7.24 -10.18 2.33
N ALA A 44 -7.73 -9.24 1.51
CA ALA A 44 -9.03 -9.36 0.87
C ALA A 44 -9.12 -10.60 -0.03
N VAL A 45 -8.09 -10.86 -0.84
CA VAL A 45 -8.02 -12.06 -1.69
C VAL A 45 -8.06 -13.35 -0.87
N ILE A 46 -7.29 -13.42 0.23
CA ILE A 46 -7.28 -14.62 1.09
C ILE A 46 -8.63 -14.84 1.76
N ILE A 47 -9.25 -13.77 2.29
CA ILE A 47 -10.59 -13.85 2.90
C ILE A 47 -11.65 -14.31 1.88
N LEU A 48 -11.61 -13.77 0.65
CA LEU A 48 -12.54 -14.19 -0.39
C LEU A 48 -12.38 -15.68 -0.72
N ASN A 49 -11.15 -16.19 -0.73
CA ASN A 49 -10.89 -17.61 -0.93
C ASN A 49 -11.53 -18.50 0.16
N PHE A 50 -11.53 -18.04 1.41
CA PHE A 50 -12.17 -18.78 2.51
C PHE A 50 -13.70 -18.81 2.43
N ILE A 51 -14.32 -17.83 1.76
CA ILE A 51 -15.79 -17.74 1.67
C ILE A 51 -16.30 -18.58 0.49
N SER A 52 -15.62 -18.56 -0.65
CA SER A 52 -16.00 -19.33 -1.83
C SER A 52 -14.85 -19.42 -2.82
N GLU A 53 -14.45 -20.65 -3.15
CA GLU A 53 -13.46 -20.92 -4.21
C GLU A 53 -13.92 -20.39 -5.59
N ASP A 54 -15.23 -20.40 -5.84
CA ASP A 54 -15.82 -19.96 -7.12
C ASP A 54 -15.66 -18.45 -7.36
N ILE A 55 -15.65 -17.62 -6.31
CA ILE A 55 -15.51 -16.16 -6.45
C ILE A 55 -14.15 -15.80 -7.05
N LEU A 56 -13.08 -16.47 -6.61
CA LEU A 56 -11.75 -16.25 -7.15
C LEU A 56 -11.64 -16.75 -8.59
N ASP A 57 -12.25 -17.89 -8.88
CA ASP A 57 -12.23 -18.47 -10.22
C ASP A 57 -12.95 -17.59 -11.24
N ASP A 58 -14.04 -16.91 -10.86
CA ASP A 58 -14.71 -15.93 -11.71
C ASP A 58 -13.96 -14.59 -11.83
N LEU A 59 -13.34 -14.09 -10.75
CA LEU A 59 -12.50 -12.88 -10.80
C LEU A 59 -11.22 -13.09 -11.63
N LEU A 60 -10.64 -14.29 -11.57
CA LEU A 60 -9.42 -14.65 -12.31
C LEU A 60 -9.73 -15.18 -13.71
N LYS A 61 -10.98 -15.47 -14.06
CA LYS A 61 -11.39 -15.94 -15.40
C LYS A 61 -10.90 -15.06 -16.56
N PRO A 62 -11.00 -13.72 -16.50
CA PRO A 62 -10.47 -12.84 -17.54
C PRO A 62 -8.94 -12.94 -17.64
N LEU A 63 -8.26 -13.03 -16.49
CA LEU A 63 -6.81 -13.23 -16.40
C LEU A 63 -6.38 -14.60 -16.97
N ARG A 64 -7.06 -15.69 -16.59
CA ARG A 64 -6.83 -17.05 -17.15
C ARG A 64 -7.10 -17.11 -18.66
N ARG A 65 -8.06 -16.33 -19.18
CA ARG A 65 -8.32 -16.23 -20.63
C ARG A 65 -7.21 -15.50 -21.38
N MET A 66 -6.66 -14.42 -20.79
CA MET A 66 -5.56 -13.66 -21.41
C MET A 66 -4.21 -14.37 -21.30
N PHE A 67 -3.97 -15.13 -20.23
CA PHE A 67 -2.66 -15.75 -19.95
C PHE A 67 -2.63 -17.29 -20.08
N GLY A 68 -3.75 -17.91 -20.43
CA GLY A 68 -3.87 -19.35 -20.67
C GLY A 68 -4.00 -20.20 -19.39
N ARG A 69 -4.38 -21.47 -19.57
CA ARG A 69 -4.62 -22.46 -18.50
C ARG A 69 -3.32 -22.92 -17.82
N SER A 70 -2.15 -22.65 -18.40
CA SER A 70 -0.82 -23.00 -17.89
C SER A 70 -0.24 -21.94 -16.94
N MET A 71 -1.10 -21.40 -16.07
CA MET A 71 -0.75 -20.37 -15.10
C MET A 71 0.09 -20.99 -13.95
N GLY A 72 1.31 -21.44 -14.28
CA GLY A 72 2.29 -21.93 -13.31
C GLY A 72 2.98 -20.78 -12.55
N LYS A 73 3.90 -21.12 -11.62
CA LYS A 73 4.62 -20.18 -10.74
C LYS A 73 5.33 -19.02 -11.46
N ALA A 74 5.78 -19.21 -12.71
CA ALA A 74 6.44 -18.16 -13.48
C ALA A 74 5.46 -17.13 -14.07
N ALA A 75 4.26 -17.56 -14.48
CA ALA A 75 3.25 -16.69 -15.07
C ALA A 75 2.61 -15.77 -14.02
N SER A 76 2.43 -16.25 -12.77
CA SER A 76 1.91 -15.43 -11.67
C SER A 76 2.87 -14.30 -11.27
N GLN A 77 4.19 -14.52 -11.35
CA GLN A 77 5.20 -13.47 -11.14
C GLN A 77 5.15 -12.40 -12.25
N ILE A 78 4.96 -12.81 -13.51
CA ILE A 78 4.88 -11.91 -14.66
C ILE A 78 3.65 -11.00 -14.58
N VAL A 79 2.54 -11.48 -14.01
CA VAL A 79 1.30 -10.68 -13.82
C VAL A 79 1.37 -9.78 -12.59
N ALA A 80 2.01 -10.24 -11.51
CA ALA A 80 2.12 -9.47 -10.27
C ALA A 80 2.89 -8.16 -10.46
N ILE A 81 3.95 -8.16 -11.27
CA ILE A 81 4.78 -6.97 -11.50
C ILE A 81 3.98 -5.82 -12.15
N PRO A 82 3.30 -6.01 -13.30
CA PRO A 82 2.42 -5.00 -13.88
C PRO A 82 1.33 -4.52 -12.91
N LEU A 83 0.72 -5.42 -12.14
CA LEU A 83 -0.30 -5.06 -11.17
C LEU A 83 0.26 -4.11 -10.09
N ILE A 84 1.43 -4.43 -9.53
CA ILE A 84 2.11 -3.58 -8.55
C ILE A 84 2.45 -2.21 -9.16
N VAL A 85 2.93 -2.18 -10.41
CA VAL A 85 3.22 -0.92 -11.13
C VAL A 85 1.96 -0.09 -11.30
N VAL A 86 0.84 -0.71 -11.69
CA VAL A 86 -0.46 -0.01 -11.83
C VAL A 86 -0.92 0.56 -10.49
N ILE A 87 -0.85 -0.22 -9.41
CA ILE A 87 -1.20 0.26 -8.05
C ILE A 87 -0.30 1.44 -7.67
N TYR A 88 1.01 1.33 -7.90
CA TYR A 88 1.95 2.41 -7.61
C TYR A 88 1.61 3.69 -8.40
N LEU A 89 1.29 3.57 -9.69
CA LEU A 89 0.89 4.71 -10.52
C LEU A 89 -0.40 5.35 -10.01
N ILE A 90 -1.39 4.55 -9.62
CA ILE A 90 -2.63 5.04 -9.00
C ILE A 90 -2.30 5.81 -7.72
N VAL A 91 -1.45 5.26 -6.85
CA VAL A 91 -1.01 5.93 -5.62
C VAL A 91 -0.31 7.25 -5.92
N MET A 92 0.64 7.25 -6.86
CA MET A 92 1.40 8.43 -7.26
C MET A 92 0.51 9.53 -7.84
N LEU A 93 -0.47 9.17 -8.67
CA LEU A 93 -1.37 10.14 -9.31
C LEU A 93 -2.39 10.71 -8.32
N LEU A 94 -3.00 9.85 -7.49
CA LEU A 94 -4.09 10.26 -6.61
C LEU A 94 -3.58 10.86 -5.30
N PHE A 95 -2.64 10.20 -4.62
CA PHE A 95 -2.22 10.56 -3.27
C PHE A 95 -0.82 11.21 -3.23
N GLY A 96 0.07 10.75 -4.11
CA GLY A 96 1.51 11.05 -4.11
C GLY A 96 1.98 12.14 -5.06
N SER A 97 1.06 12.93 -5.63
CA SER A 97 1.44 13.98 -6.59
C SER A 97 2.28 15.06 -5.89
N LYS A 98 3.18 15.73 -6.63
CA LYS A 98 4.08 16.75 -6.04
C LYS A 98 3.28 17.82 -5.26
N LYS A 99 2.20 18.33 -5.87
CA LYS A 99 1.30 19.30 -5.25
C LYS A 99 0.68 18.78 -3.95
N ARG A 100 0.28 17.51 -3.90
CA ARG A 100 -0.31 16.91 -2.70
C ARG A 100 0.74 16.66 -1.62
N TYR A 101 1.93 16.22 -2.00
CA TYR A 101 3.08 16.03 -1.13
C TYR A 101 3.47 17.33 -0.40
N GLU A 102 3.62 18.43 -1.13
CA GLU A 102 3.91 19.75 -0.56
C GLU A 102 2.77 20.27 0.32
N LYS A 103 1.51 20.08 -0.09
CA LYS A 103 0.34 20.43 0.73
C LYS A 103 0.29 19.63 2.03
N SER A 104 0.61 18.34 1.99
CA SER A 104 0.70 17.48 3.17
C SER A 104 1.78 17.97 4.13
N TYR A 105 2.94 18.41 3.63
CA TYR A 105 3.97 19.07 4.45
C TYR A 105 3.44 20.34 5.12
N GLN A 106 2.78 21.25 4.39
CA GLN A 106 2.25 22.49 4.98
C GLN A 106 1.22 22.23 6.09
N ILE A 107 0.37 21.22 5.90
CA ILE A 107 -0.60 20.81 6.93
C ILE A 107 0.14 20.20 8.13
N TYR A 108 1.12 19.34 7.88
CA TYR A 108 1.91 18.71 8.92
C TYR A 108 2.71 19.73 9.74
N ASP A 109 3.38 20.67 9.08
CA ASP A 109 4.24 21.68 9.71
C ASP A 109 3.44 22.51 10.74
N LYS A 110 2.24 22.94 10.35
CA LYS A 110 1.30 23.71 11.19
C LYS A 110 0.58 22.90 12.28
N ALA A 111 0.61 21.57 12.21
CA ALA A 111 -0.10 20.72 13.15
C ALA A 111 0.59 20.65 14.51
N SER A 112 -0.19 20.45 15.58
CA SER A 112 0.35 20.24 16.92
C SER A 112 1.14 18.93 17.01
N LYS A 113 1.99 18.80 18.03
CA LYS A 113 2.73 17.55 18.27
C LYS A 113 1.77 16.37 18.52
N GLU A 114 0.71 16.60 19.29
CA GLU A 114 -0.31 15.58 19.56
C GLU A 114 -1.01 15.10 18.28
N GLU A 115 -1.34 16.01 17.35
CA GLU A 115 -1.91 15.62 16.06
C GLU A 115 -0.95 14.80 15.21
N LYS A 116 0.35 15.17 15.21
CA LYS A 116 1.43 14.45 14.52
C LYS A 116 1.54 13.03 15.05
N ASP A 117 1.65 12.90 16.36
CA ASP A 117 1.85 11.62 17.04
C ASP A 117 0.61 10.72 16.89
N SER A 118 -0.60 11.28 17.01
CA SER A 118 -1.85 10.53 16.82
C SER A 118 -2.00 9.99 15.39
N ALA A 119 -1.77 10.83 14.37
CA ALA A 119 -1.90 10.40 12.98
C ALA A 119 -0.80 9.42 12.57
N MET A 120 0.44 9.57 13.09
CA MET A 120 1.52 8.62 12.89
C MET A 120 1.23 7.28 13.57
N GLY A 121 0.75 7.31 14.81
CA GLY A 121 0.33 6.11 15.54
C GLY A 121 -0.76 5.33 14.80
N LYS A 122 -1.74 6.02 14.20
CA LYS A 122 -2.76 5.39 13.34
C LYS A 122 -2.15 4.75 12.09
N LEU A 123 -1.22 5.42 11.41
CA LEU A 123 -0.53 4.88 10.23
C LEU A 123 0.24 3.60 10.58
N ILE A 124 1.01 3.63 11.68
CA ILE A 124 1.74 2.47 12.18
C ILE A 124 0.78 1.34 12.56
N GLY A 125 -0.32 1.67 13.26
CA GLY A 125 -1.35 0.71 13.63
C GLY A 125 -1.97 0.02 12.42
N ILE A 126 -2.35 0.77 11.38
CA ILE A 126 -2.86 0.22 10.12
C ILE A 126 -1.83 -0.72 9.48
N PHE A 127 -0.56 -0.31 9.40
CA PHE A 127 0.49 -1.15 8.83
C PHE A 127 0.68 -2.44 9.64
N LEU A 128 0.80 -2.35 10.97
CA LEU A 128 1.00 -3.51 11.83
C LEU A 128 -0.19 -4.47 11.82
N ILE A 129 -1.42 -3.95 11.90
CA ILE A 129 -2.63 -4.78 11.82
C ILE A 129 -2.67 -5.51 10.48
N GLY A 130 -2.50 -4.79 9.36
CA GLY A 130 -2.47 -5.41 8.04
C GLY A 130 -1.37 -6.46 7.93
N PHE A 131 -0.15 -6.14 8.36
CA PHE A 131 0.97 -7.07 8.28
C PHE A 131 0.75 -8.33 9.14
N LEU A 132 0.34 -8.18 10.40
CA LEU A 132 0.07 -9.31 11.29
C LEU A 132 -1.10 -10.16 10.79
N SER A 133 -2.19 -9.53 10.32
CA SER A 133 -3.30 -10.26 9.71
C SER A 133 -2.86 -11.04 8.47
N LEU A 134 -2.02 -10.46 7.62
CA LEU A 134 -1.49 -11.15 6.44
C LEU A 134 -0.64 -12.36 6.84
N VAL A 135 0.22 -12.23 7.86
CA VAL A 135 1.04 -13.34 8.37
C VAL A 135 0.15 -14.44 8.95
N ILE A 136 -0.80 -14.10 9.81
CA ILE A 136 -1.71 -15.07 10.44
C ILE A 136 -2.52 -15.79 9.36
N LEU A 137 -3.19 -15.05 8.47
CA LEU A 137 -4.00 -15.62 7.40
C LEU A 137 -3.15 -16.47 6.44
N GLY A 138 -1.93 -16.02 6.13
CA GLY A 138 -0.98 -16.76 5.31
C GLY A 138 -0.61 -18.11 5.93
N ILE A 139 -0.31 -18.13 7.23
CA ILE A 139 -0.03 -19.37 7.98
C ILE A 139 -1.28 -20.25 8.01
N THR A 140 -2.45 -19.71 8.37
CA THR A 140 -3.71 -20.46 8.43
C THR A 140 -4.07 -21.08 7.08
N SER A 141 -3.82 -20.39 5.98
CA SER A 141 -4.07 -20.89 4.62
C SER A 141 -3.18 -22.07 4.19
N LEU A 142 -2.12 -22.38 4.95
CA LEU A 142 -1.28 -23.57 4.70
C LEU A 142 -1.82 -24.83 5.37
N PHE A 143 -2.72 -24.67 6.36
CA PHE A 143 -3.26 -25.78 7.17
C PHE A 143 -4.72 -26.11 6.84
N LEU A 144 -5.35 -25.32 5.96
CA LEU A 144 -6.67 -25.53 5.40
C LEU A 144 -6.52 -25.98 3.94
#